data_AF-A0A914LY68-F1
#
_entry.id   AF-A0A914LY68-F1
#
_cell.length_a   1.000
_cell.length_b   1.000
_cell.length_c   1.000
_cell.angle_alpha   90.00
_cell.angle_beta   90.00
_cell.angle_gamma   90.00
#
_symmetry.space_group_name_H-M   'P 1'
#
loop_
_entity.id
_entity.type
_entity.pdbx_description
1 polymer ?
#
loop_
_entity_poly.entity_id
_entity_poly.type
_entity_poly.pdbx_seq_one_letter_code
_entity_poly.pdbx_strand_id
1 'polypeptide(L)'
;MNIENCTCVFKLLPGIQRFSSENFLKIARNGINTEYNPKRFHSIIMRIRHENNRTTAALIFQSGKVVMTGVPNIKSARTMAARVSKRLKAMIRASNIIQLCEIRIINLRITNIVGSYRHKNRVAIESIYMHFKQFQQQQKRGQVRKAENRQNCNNNKYL
;
A
#
# COMPACT_ATOMS: atom_id res chain seq x y z
N MET A 1 -9.24 -11.71 -13.92
CA MET A 1 -9.11 -10.78 -12.79
C MET A 1 -8.21 -9.66 -13.26
N ASN A 2 -8.65 -8.41 -13.12
CA ASN A 2 -7.91 -7.23 -13.56
C ASN A 2 -7.39 -6.50 -12.32
N ILE A 3 -6.10 -6.16 -12.31
CA ILE A 3 -5.55 -5.28 -11.27
C ILE A 3 -5.93 -3.85 -11.63
N GLU A 4 -6.68 -3.20 -10.76
CA GLU A 4 -7.13 -1.82 -10.96
C GLU A 4 -6.16 -0.82 -10.34
N ASN A 5 -5.57 -1.18 -9.20
CA ASN A 5 -4.69 -0.32 -8.44
C ASN A 5 -3.74 -1.15 -7.58
N CYS A 6 -2.53 -0.66 -7.40
CA CYS A 6 -1.64 -1.11 -6.35
C CYS A 6 -1.06 0.07 -5.58
N THR A 7 -0.84 -0.17 -4.28
CA THR A 7 -0.17 0.76 -3.38
C THR A 7 1.19 0.19 -3.04
N CYS A 8 2.24 1.00 -3.15
CA CYS A 8 3.59 0.57 -2.82
C CYS A 8 4.32 1.60 -1.97
N VAL A 9 5.28 1.12 -1.20
CA VAL A 9 6.05 1.91 -0.25
C VAL A 9 7.53 1.65 -0.49
N PHE A 10 8.34 2.69 -0.40
CA PHE A 10 9.81 2.60 -0.45
C PHE A 10 10.44 3.73 0.36
N LYS A 11 11.75 3.64 0.59
CA LYS A 11 12.57 4.73 1.17
C LYS A 11 13.50 5.27 0.09
N LEU A 12 13.74 6.59 0.10
CA LEU A 12 14.62 7.25 -0.87
C LEU A 12 16.02 7.59 -0.33
N LEU A 13 16.20 7.56 0.99
CA LEU A 13 17.39 8.08 1.67
C LEU A 13 17.88 7.04 2.68
N PRO A 14 18.93 6.28 2.34
CA PRO A 14 19.48 5.28 3.26
C PRO A 14 20.08 5.94 4.52
N GLY A 15 20.80 7.06 4.35
CA GLY A 15 21.57 7.70 5.42
C GLY A 15 20.91 8.89 6.13
N ILE A 16 19.83 9.46 5.58
CA ILE A 16 19.08 10.52 6.27
C ILE A 16 17.96 9.88 7.10
N GLN A 17 17.94 10.20 8.40
CA GLN A 17 16.85 9.81 9.27
C GLN A 17 15.60 10.67 9.01
N ARG A 18 15.77 11.99 8.81
CA ARG A 18 14.71 12.94 8.51
C ARG A 18 15.23 14.26 7.91
N PHE A 19 14.50 14.85 6.97
CA PHE A 19 14.69 16.24 6.56
C PHE A 19 14.20 17.20 7.65
N SER A 20 14.92 18.29 7.90
CA SER A 20 14.39 19.40 8.71
C SER A 20 13.15 20.00 8.04
N SER A 21 12.23 20.54 8.84
CA SER A 21 10.98 21.14 8.32
C SER A 21 11.25 22.29 7.35
N GLU A 22 12.30 23.08 7.59
CA GLU A 22 12.74 24.15 6.70
C GLU A 22 13.22 23.61 5.35
N ASN A 23 14.12 22.61 5.36
CA ASN A 23 14.61 21.99 4.13
C ASN A 23 13.48 21.31 3.35
N PHE A 24 12.57 20.65 4.05
CA PHE A 24 11.43 19.99 3.42
C PHE A 24 10.49 20.99 2.73
N LEU A 25 10.28 22.17 3.34
CA LEU A 25 9.52 23.27 2.74
C LEU A 25 10.24 23.86 1.51
N LYS A 26 11.57 24.07 1.59
CA LYS A 26 12.39 24.54 0.46
C LYS A 26 12.31 23.56 -0.72
N ILE A 27 12.39 22.26 -0.46
CA ILE A 27 12.23 21.21 -1.48
C ILE A 27 10.83 21.28 -2.12
N ALA A 28 9.79 21.37 -1.29
CA ALA A 28 8.41 21.39 -1.77
C ALA A 28 8.10 22.56 -2.70
N ARG A 29 8.65 23.76 -2.42
CA ARG A 29 8.47 24.98 -3.22
C ARG A 29 9.00 24.86 -4.65
N ASN A 30 9.96 23.96 -4.89
CA ASN A 30 10.57 23.75 -6.19
C ASN A 30 9.87 22.65 -7.03
N GLY A 31 8.77 22.09 -6.53
CA GLY A 31 8.06 21.01 -7.20
C GLY A 31 7.01 21.49 -8.20
N ILE A 32 6.99 20.85 -9.37
CA ILE A 32 5.93 21.02 -10.37
C ILE A 32 4.87 19.95 -10.11
N ASN A 33 3.59 20.34 -10.11
CA ASN A 33 2.46 19.47 -9.78
C ASN A 33 2.61 18.79 -8.41
N THR A 34 3.15 19.54 -7.44
CA THR A 34 3.27 19.11 -6.05
C THR A 34 2.48 20.04 -5.14
N GLU A 35 1.84 19.47 -4.13
CA GLU A 35 1.18 20.20 -3.06
C GLU A 35 1.88 19.92 -1.73
N TYR A 36 2.08 20.96 -0.92
CA TYR A 36 2.57 20.82 0.44
C TYR A 36 1.93 21.88 1.33
N ASN A 37 1.13 21.42 2.29
CA ASN A 37 0.58 22.28 3.34
C ASN A 37 0.72 21.53 4.67
N PRO A 38 1.75 21.82 5.49
CA PRO A 38 2.00 21.08 6.72
C PRO A 38 0.85 21.17 7.73
N LYS A 39 0.05 22.25 7.72
CA LYS A 39 -1.14 22.37 8.58
C LYS A 39 -2.24 21.37 8.20
N ARG A 40 -2.34 21.01 6.91
CA ARG A 40 -3.33 20.04 6.40
C ARG A 40 -2.77 18.62 6.43
N PHE A 41 -1.55 18.43 5.93
CA PHE A 41 -0.94 17.11 5.80
C PHE A 41 0.59 17.22 5.70
N HIS A 42 1.29 16.52 6.60
CA HIS A 42 2.75 16.60 6.78
C HIS A 42 3.55 15.83 5.72
N SER A 43 3.19 15.94 4.45
CA SER A 43 3.88 15.27 3.33
C SER A 43 3.77 16.10 2.05
N ILE A 44 4.76 15.97 1.16
CA ILE A 44 4.64 16.47 -0.20
C ILE A 44 3.77 15.49 -0.99
N ILE A 45 2.69 16.00 -1.58
CA ILE A 45 1.82 15.25 -2.48
C ILE A 45 2.28 15.54 -3.91
N MET A 46 2.80 14.54 -4.61
CA MET A 46 3.23 14.65 -6.01
C MET A 46 2.33 13.82 -6.90
N ARG A 47 1.86 14.38 -8.02
CA ARG A 47 1.05 13.64 -9.00
C ARG A 47 1.82 13.36 -10.29
N ILE A 48 1.79 12.10 -10.73
CA ILE A 48 2.40 11.65 -11.98
C ILE A 48 1.33 11.07 -12.89
N ARG A 49 1.08 11.73 -14.03
CA ARG A 49 0.17 11.26 -15.07
C ARG A 49 0.80 10.09 -15.85
N HIS A 50 -0.06 9.16 -16.24
CA HIS A 50 0.22 8.04 -17.14
C HIS A 50 -0.36 8.32 -18.52
N GLU A 51 0.03 7.50 -19.51
CA GLU A 51 -0.45 7.61 -20.91
C GLU A 51 -1.96 7.37 -21.04
N ASN A 52 -2.55 6.55 -20.17
CA ASN A 52 -3.99 6.22 -20.16
C ASN A 52 -4.82 7.13 -19.24
N ASN A 53 -4.40 8.38 -19.05
CA ASN A 53 -5.04 9.39 -18.20
C ASN A 53 -5.20 9.00 -16.71
N ARG A 54 -4.60 7.89 -16.27
CA ARG A 54 -4.49 7.55 -14.84
C ARG A 54 -3.45 8.43 -14.17
N THR A 55 -3.57 8.61 -12.86
CA THR A 55 -2.60 9.38 -12.06
C THR A 55 -2.13 8.56 -10.88
N THR A 56 -0.81 8.44 -10.71
CA THR A 56 -0.22 7.97 -9.46
C THR A 56 0.03 9.17 -8.56
N ALA A 57 -0.47 9.11 -7.33
CA ALA A 57 -0.13 10.04 -6.28
C ALA A 57 1.03 9.46 -5.46
N ALA A 58 2.06 10.26 -5.20
CA ALA A 58 3.17 9.93 -4.33
C ALA A 58 3.16 10.87 -3.12
N LEU A 59 3.08 10.30 -1.94
CA LEU A 59 3.20 10.98 -0.65
C LEU A 59 4.63 10.81 -0.17
N ILE A 60 5.40 11.90 -0.19
CA ILE A 60 6.80 11.92 0.23
C ILE A 60 6.81 12.50 1.64
N PHE A 61 7.35 11.76 2.61
CA PHE A 61 7.44 12.19 4.00
C PHE A 61 8.83 12.75 4.33
N GLN A 62 8.90 13.58 5.37
CA GLN A 62 10.17 14.10 5.88
C GLN A 62 11.18 13.00 6.22
N SER A 63 10.74 11.80 6.59
CA SER A 63 11.61 10.64 6.88
C SER A 63 12.24 10.00 5.62
N GLY A 64 11.95 10.52 4.42
CA GLY A 64 12.36 9.90 3.15
C GLY A 64 11.54 8.67 2.77
N LYS A 65 10.53 8.30 3.56
CA LYS A 65 9.52 7.30 3.18
C LYS A 65 8.64 7.88 2.08
N VAL A 66 8.34 7.07 1.09
CA VAL A 66 7.41 7.39 0.01
C VAL A 66 6.31 6.35 -0.03
N VAL A 67 5.07 6.81 -0.09
CA VAL A 67 3.89 5.99 -0.33
C VAL A 67 3.32 6.38 -1.68
N MET A 68 3.19 5.43 -2.60
CA MET A 68 2.56 5.66 -3.90
C MET A 68 1.22 4.92 -3.99
N THR A 69 0.18 5.60 -4.45
CA THR A 69 -1.16 5.08 -4.72
C THR A 69 -1.56 5.38 -6.16
N GLY A 70 -2.46 4.58 -6.73
CA GLY A 70 -2.86 4.73 -8.14
C GLY A 70 -1.81 4.19 -9.10
N VAL A 71 -1.01 3.21 -8.67
CA VAL A 71 -0.06 2.53 -9.56
C VAL A 71 -0.85 1.46 -10.33
N PRO A 72 -0.79 1.43 -11.68
CA PRO A 72 -1.73 0.66 -12.49
C PRO A 72 -1.56 -0.86 -12.33
N ASN A 73 -0.35 -1.34 -12.08
CA ASN A 73 -0.05 -2.74 -11.85
C ASN A 73 1.29 -2.89 -11.13
N ILE A 74 1.56 -4.09 -10.62
CA ILE A 74 2.76 -4.41 -9.85
C ILE A 74 4.04 -4.17 -10.66
N LYS A 75 4.03 -4.50 -11.97
CA LYS A 75 5.19 -4.34 -12.86
C LYS A 75 5.60 -2.87 -13.02
N SER A 76 4.63 -1.96 -13.01
CA SER A 76 4.86 -0.51 -13.12
C SER A 76 5.40 0.13 -11.84
N ALA A 77 5.36 -0.54 -10.69
CA ALA A 77 5.75 0.05 -9.41
C ALA A 77 7.20 0.59 -9.42
N ARG A 78 8.14 -0.16 -10.00
CA ARG A 78 9.55 0.25 -10.09
C ARG A 78 9.74 1.47 -10.99
N THR A 79 9.09 1.48 -12.16
CA THR A 79 9.13 2.60 -13.10
C THR A 79 8.53 3.87 -12.49
N MET A 80 7.41 3.75 -11.77
CA MET A 80 6.79 4.90 -11.11
C MET A 80 7.63 5.43 -9.94
N ALA A 81 8.23 4.54 -9.15
CA ALA A 81 9.15 4.93 -8.09
C ALA A 81 10.38 5.67 -8.67
N ALA A 82 10.89 5.22 -9.82
CA ALA A 82 11.98 5.91 -10.53
C ALA A 82 11.56 7.31 -11.02
N ARG A 83 10.34 7.49 -11.53
CA ARG A 83 9.81 8.80 -11.92
C ARG A 83 9.69 9.75 -10.72
N VAL A 84 9.18 9.26 -9.57
CA VAL A 84 9.14 10.04 -8.32
C VAL A 84 10.56 10.41 -7.87
N SER A 85 11.47 9.44 -7.84
CA SER A 85 12.87 9.66 -7.47
C SER A 85 13.56 10.71 -8.34
N LYS A 86 13.36 10.66 -9.66
CA LYS A 86 13.90 11.65 -10.60
C LYS A 86 13.35 13.05 -10.34
N ARG A 87 12.05 13.19 -10.10
CA ARG A 87 11.44 14.50 -9.79
C ARG A 87 11.91 15.05 -8.45
N LEU A 88 11.96 14.23 -7.40
CA LEU A 88 12.46 14.65 -6.10
C LEU A 88 13.94 15.07 -6.17
N LYS A 89 14.77 14.32 -6.93
CA LYS A 89 16.16 14.69 -7.22
C LYS A 89 16.26 16.07 -7.87
N ALA A 90 15.38 16.39 -8.82
CA ALA A 90 15.37 17.71 -9.47
C ALA A 90 14.96 18.82 -8.48
N MET A 91 13.93 18.59 -7.66
CA MET A 91 13.47 19.54 -6.64
C MET A 91 14.56 19.85 -5.61
N ILE A 92 15.31 18.83 -5.16
CA ILE A 92 16.40 19.00 -4.20
C ILE A 92 17.55 19.81 -4.83
N ARG A 93 17.92 19.53 -6.08
CA ARG A 93 18.94 20.32 -6.79
C ARG A 93 18.54 21.79 -6.91
N ALA A 94 17.30 22.07 -7.28
CA ALA A 94 16.78 23.44 -7.38
C ALA A 94 16.70 24.16 -6.01
N SER A 95 16.63 23.42 -4.91
CA SER A 95 16.55 24.01 -3.56
C SER A 95 17.89 24.51 -2.99
N ASN A 96 19.01 24.33 -3.71
CA ASN A 96 20.36 24.69 -3.26
C ASN A 96 20.73 24.12 -1.87
N ILE A 97 20.16 22.99 -1.48
CA ILE A 97 20.51 22.29 -0.24
C ILE A 97 21.74 21.41 -0.55
N ILE A 98 22.92 21.87 -0.14
CA ILE A 98 24.27 21.35 -0.51
C ILE A 98 24.64 20.06 0.26
N GLN A 99 23.72 19.12 0.45
CA GLN A 99 24.09 17.80 0.95
C GLN A 99 23.46 16.74 0.08
N LEU A 100 24.18 16.37 -0.99
CA LEU A 100 23.73 15.40 -1.96
C LEU A 100 23.77 13.99 -1.34
N CYS A 101 22.76 13.69 -0.53
CA CYS A 101 22.51 12.33 -0.13
C CYS A 101 22.15 11.54 -1.39
N GLU A 102 22.81 10.41 -1.56
CA GLU A 102 22.56 9.51 -2.66
C GLU A 102 21.11 9.02 -2.61
N ILE A 103 20.26 9.60 -3.47
CA ILE A 103 18.85 9.20 -3.54
C ILE A 103 18.76 7.86 -4.27
N ARG A 104 18.43 6.82 -3.51
CA ARG A 104 18.25 5.44 -3.97
C ARG A 104 16.90 4.90 -3.51
N ILE A 105 16.24 4.14 -4.37
CA ILE A 105 15.01 3.45 -4.01
C ILE A 105 15.39 2.19 -3.21
N ILE A 106 14.96 2.14 -1.96
CA ILE A 106 15.27 1.07 -1.01
C ILE A 106 13.97 0.46 -0.51
N ASN A 107 13.95 -0.87 -0.37
CA ASN A 107 12.82 -1.62 0.18
C ASN A 107 11.49 -1.30 -0.52
N LEU A 108 11.50 -1.22 -1.86
CA LEU A 108 10.28 -1.10 -2.63
C LEU A 108 9.44 -2.35 -2.45
N ARG A 109 8.28 -2.18 -1.82
CA ARG A 109 7.32 -3.26 -1.58
C ARG A 109 5.92 -2.85 -1.97
N ILE A 110 5.17 -3.81 -2.51
CA ILE A 110 3.73 -3.68 -2.68
C ILE A 110 3.07 -3.91 -1.32
N THR A 111 2.09 -3.07 -0.99
CA THR A 111 1.39 -3.08 0.30
C THR A 111 -0.10 -3.34 0.17
N ASN A 112 -0.69 -2.99 -0.98
CA ASN A 112 -2.09 -3.28 -1.28
C ASN A 112 -2.26 -3.50 -2.79
N ILE A 113 -3.19 -4.37 -3.16
CA ILE A 113 -3.61 -4.63 -4.53
C ILE A 113 -5.13 -4.67 -4.54
N VAL A 114 -5.74 -3.87 -5.42
CA VAL A 114 -7.18 -3.88 -5.68
C VAL A 114 -7.39 -4.57 -7.02
N GLY A 115 -8.14 -5.67 -7.01
CA GLY A 115 -8.49 -6.43 -8.20
C GLY A 115 -10.00 -6.43 -8.44
N SER A 116 -10.40 -6.33 -9.70
CA SER A 116 -11.78 -6.49 -10.14
C SER A 116 -11.91 -7.78 -10.95
N TYR A 117 -13.08 -8.41 -10.89
CA TYR A 117 -13.42 -9.51 -11.78
C TYR A 117 -14.92 -9.51 -12.03
N ARG A 118 -15.30 -9.69 -13.30
CA ARG A 118 -16.68 -9.87 -13.71
C ARG A 118 -16.88 -11.34 -14.09
N HIS A 119 -17.75 -12.02 -13.36
CA HIS A 119 -18.20 -13.35 -13.75
C HIS A 119 -19.16 -13.25 -14.94
N LYS A 120 -19.10 -14.21 -15.88
CA LYS A 120 -19.91 -14.18 -17.10
C LYS A 120 -21.37 -14.50 -16.85
N ASN A 121 -21.66 -15.33 -15.85
CA ASN A 121 -23.00 -15.79 -15.53
C ASN A 121 -23.61 -15.00 -14.37
N ARG A 122 -24.95 -15.05 -14.26
CA ARG A 122 -25.63 -14.61 -13.04
C ARG A 122 -25.23 -15.53 -11.88
N VAL A 123 -25.03 -14.93 -10.72
CA VAL A 123 -24.68 -15.65 -9.50
C VAL A 123 -25.89 -15.63 -8.57
N ALA A 124 -26.40 -16.79 -8.18
CA ALA A 124 -27.48 -16.91 -7.22
C ALA A 124 -26.94 -16.72 -5.80
N ILE A 125 -26.89 -15.47 -5.34
CA ILE A 125 -26.26 -15.08 -4.07
C ILE A 125 -26.97 -15.74 -2.88
N GLU A 126 -28.30 -15.87 -2.94
CA GLU A 126 -29.13 -16.51 -1.92
C GLU A 126 -28.77 -17.98 -1.75
N SER A 127 -28.56 -18.69 -2.87
CA SER A 127 -28.15 -20.09 -2.85
C SER A 127 -26.78 -20.24 -2.22
N ILE A 128 -25.82 -19.39 -2.59
CA ILE A 128 -24.46 -19.39 -2.01
C ILE A 128 -24.54 -19.10 -0.50
N TYR A 129 -25.33 -18.11 -0.10
CA TYR A 129 -25.52 -17.74 1.30
C TYR A 129 -26.09 -18.90 2.12
N MET A 130 -27.13 -19.58 1.61
CA MET A 130 -27.74 -20.71 2.31
C MET A 130 -26.76 -21.87 2.48
N HIS A 131 -25.99 -22.22 1.43
CA HIS A 131 -24.94 -23.23 1.53
C HIS A 131 -23.85 -22.83 2.54
N PHE A 132 -23.42 -21.57 2.53
CA PHE A 132 -22.40 -21.09 3.48
C PHE A 132 -22.91 -21.15 4.93
N LYS A 133 -24.18 -20.79 5.17
CA LYS A 133 -24.80 -20.87 6.51
C LYS A 133 -24.89 -22.31 7.02
N GLN A 134 -25.29 -23.26 6.17
CA GLN A 134 -25.31 -24.68 6.51
C GLN A 134 -23.91 -25.21 6.82
N PHE A 135 -22.91 -24.86 6.00
CA PHE A 135 -21.53 -25.24 6.23
C PHE A 135 -21.01 -24.74 7.59
N GLN A 136 -21.28 -23.48 7.95
CA GLN A 136 -20.87 -22.95 9.26
C GLN A 136 -21.53 -23.68 10.44
N GLN A 137 -22.80 -24.08 10.31
CA GLN A 137 -23.50 -24.83 11.36
C GLN A 137 -22.90 -26.23 11.55
N GLN A 138 -22.54 -26.91 10.45
CA GLN A 138 -21.90 -28.23 10.50
C GLN A 138 -20.51 -28.15 11.16
N GLN A 139 -19.73 -27.10 10.86
CA GLN A 139 -18.43 -26.88 11.51
C GLN A 139 -18.55 -26.69 13.02
N LYS A 140 -19.55 -25.90 13.47
CA LYS A 140 -19.82 -25.73 14.91
C LYS A 140 -20.23 -27.05 15.57
N ARG A 141 -21.12 -27.82 14.96
CA ARG A 141 -21.55 -29.14 15.46
C ARG A 141 -20.39 -30.14 15.52
N GLY A 142 -19.50 -30.13 14.53
CA GLY A 142 -18.30 -30.97 14.50
C GLY A 142 -17.27 -30.61 15.58
N GLN A 143 -17.13 -29.34 15.91
CA GLN A 143 -16.27 -28.89 17.02
C GLN A 143 -16.84 -29.26 18.39
N VAL A 144 -18.15 -29.11 18.58
CA VAL A 144 -18.84 -29.54 19.81
C VAL A 144 -18.67 -31.04 20.04
N ARG A 145 -18.93 -31.87 19.02
CA ARG A 145 -18.74 -33.33 19.10
C ARG A 145 -17.29 -33.73 19.40
N LYS A 146 -16.30 -33.01 18.85
CA LYS A 146 -14.88 -33.24 19.17
C LYS A 146 -14.52 -32.83 20.60
N ALA A 147 -15.17 -31.82 21.17
CA ALA A 147 -14.98 -31.41 22.56
C ALA A 147 -15.62 -32.41 23.54
N GLU A 148 -16.85 -32.86 23.25
CA GLU A 148 -17.56 -33.88 24.02
C GLU A 148 -16.80 -35.22 24.05
N ASN A 149 -16.30 -35.67 22.89
CA ASN A 149 -15.51 -36.90 22.83
C ASN A 149 -14.17 -36.80 23.59
N ARG A 150 -13.56 -35.61 23.68
CA ARG A 150 -12.34 -35.41 24.50
C ARG A 150 -12.63 -35.43 26.00
N GLN A 151 -13.77 -34.91 26.44
CA GLN A 151 -14.19 -34.98 27.84
C GLN A 151 -14.52 -36.43 28.25
N ASN A 152 -15.21 -37.19 27.40
CA ASN A 152 -15.52 -38.59 27.68
C ASN A 152 -14.27 -39.49 27.72
N CYS A 153 -13.28 -39.26 26.85
CA CYS A 153 -12.00 -39.98 26.92
C CYS A 153 -11.18 -39.68 28.19
N ASN A 154 -11.35 -38.49 28.78
CA ASN A 154 -10.66 -38.13 30.03
C ASN A 154 -11.36 -38.73 31.25
N ASN A 155 -12.69 -38.85 31.24
CA ASN A 155 -13.44 -39.45 32.34
C ASN A 155 -13.25 -40.98 32.44
N ASN A 156 -13.07 -41.66 31.30
CA ASN A 156 -12.80 -43.11 31.28
C ASN A 156 -11.33 -43.50 31.58
N LYS A 157 -10.46 -42.55 31.97
CA LYS A 157 -9.08 -42.84 32.41
C LYS A 157 -8.91 -42.96 33.92
N TYR A 158 -9.99 -42.76 34.70
CA TYR A 158 -9.98 -42.80 36.17
C TYR A 158 -10.93 -43.87 36.75
N LEU A 159 -11.32 -44.85 35.93
CA LEU A 159 -11.97 -46.11 36.32
C LEU A 159 -11.02 -47.25 35.92
#